data_AF-A0A2W7RCS9-F1
#
_entry.id   AF-A0A2W7RCS9-F1
#
_cell.length_a   1.000
_cell.length_b   1.000
_cell.length_c   1.000
_cell.angle_alpha   90.00
_cell.angle_beta   90.00
_cell.angle_gamma   90.00
#
_symmetry.space_group_name_H-M   'P 1'
#
loop_
_entity.id
_entity.type
_entity.pdbx_description
1 polymer ?
#
loop_
_entity_poly.entity_id
_entity_poly.type
_entity_poly.pdbx_seq_one_letter_code
_entity_poly.pdbx_strand_id
1 'polypeptide(L)'
;MFIFPAVFTQKLILSNVIIDRFEEGGLTGMLLILACLLLAFFFTVKAFANLKGEEGTFLKYKKLINQVVLLGLVISFANSLMGMISVFDALEISGGEEPSIIAGGLKITLLSPLFGLLVFILGYTATFVLSLMRKSEIEVAE
;
A
#
# COMPACT_ATOMS: atom_id res chain seq x y z
N MET A 1 -0.83 36.37 -13.84
CA MET A 1 -0.41 35.28 -14.75
C MET A 1 0.91 34.67 -14.29
N PHE A 2 1.03 34.18 -13.04
CA PHE A 2 2.28 33.58 -12.51
C PHE A 2 2.07 32.48 -11.45
N ILE A 3 0.85 31.97 -11.28
CA ILE A 3 0.53 30.95 -10.25
C ILE A 3 0.66 29.52 -10.81
N PHE A 4 0.62 29.36 -12.14
CA PHE A 4 0.69 28.05 -12.79
C PHE A 4 2.06 27.33 -12.70
N PRO A 5 3.23 27.99 -12.82
CA PRO A 5 4.51 27.27 -12.75
C PRO A 5 4.83 26.82 -11.32
N ALA A 6 4.42 27.57 -10.29
CA ALA A 6 4.69 27.22 -8.89
C ALA A 6 3.98 25.92 -8.45
N VAL A 7 2.72 25.72 -8.87
CA VAL A 7 1.97 24.48 -8.60
C VAL A 7 2.59 23.29 -9.33
N PHE A 8 3.07 23.50 -10.56
CA PHE A 8 3.74 22.45 -11.33
C PHE A 8 5.10 22.06 -10.71
N THR A 9 5.89 23.02 -10.24
CA THR A 9 7.14 22.76 -9.51
C THR A 9 6.88 22.09 -8.16
N GLN A 10 5.85 22.47 -7.41
CA GLN A 10 5.47 21.79 -6.16
C GLN A 10 5.04 20.34 -6.41
N LYS A 11 4.30 20.07 -7.50
CA LYS A 11 3.90 18.72 -7.93
C LYS A 11 5.12 17.87 -8.35
N LEU A 12 6.13 18.49 -8.96
CA LEU A 12 7.39 17.84 -9.33
C LEU A 12 8.25 17.51 -8.09
N ILE A 13 8.31 18.43 -7.12
CA ILE A 13 9.00 18.22 -5.84
C ILE A 13 8.32 17.11 -5.02
N LEU A 14 6.98 17.04 -5.01
CA LEU A 14 6.23 15.97 -4.35
C LEU A 14 6.49 14.60 -4.97
N SER A 15 6.66 14.52 -6.30
CA SER A 15 7.01 13.27 -6.98
C SER A 15 8.38 12.76 -6.54
N ASN A 16 9.37 13.65 -6.42
CA ASN A 16 10.71 13.27 -5.97
C ASN A 16 10.70 12.78 -4.52
N VAL A 17 9.96 13.45 -3.63
CA VAL A 17 9.88 13.04 -2.21
C VAL A 17 9.25 11.66 -2.05
N ILE A 18 8.21 11.31 -2.81
CA ILE A 18 7.60 9.98 -2.71
C ILE A 18 8.56 8.89 -3.23
N ILE A 19 9.29 9.17 -4.30
CA ILE A 19 10.27 8.25 -4.87
C ILE A 19 11.46 8.07 -3.92
N ASP A 20 11.99 9.15 -3.35
CA ASP A 20 13.07 9.09 -2.36
C ASP A 20 12.66 8.27 -1.13
N ARG A 21 11.44 8.50 -0.63
CA ARG A 21 10.86 7.71 0.47
C ARG A 21 10.66 6.23 0.08
N PHE A 22 10.35 5.97 -1.19
CA PHE A 22 10.19 4.60 -1.70
C PHE A 22 11.53 3.88 -1.91
N GLU A 23 12.61 4.61 -2.21
CA GLU A 23 13.95 4.04 -2.25
C GLU A 23 14.51 3.80 -0.85
N GLU A 24 14.24 4.71 0.09
CA GLU A 24 14.63 4.59 1.49
C GLU A 24 14.07 3.31 2.15
N GLY A 25 12.80 2.95 1.89
CA GLY A 25 12.14 1.79 2.52
C GLY A 25 12.53 0.40 1.98
N GLY A 26 13.48 0.33 1.05
CA GLY A 26 14.05 -0.92 0.53
C GLY A 26 13.36 -1.45 -0.73
N LEU A 27 14.17 -1.63 -1.79
CA LEU A 27 13.72 -2.02 -3.14
C LEU A 27 12.82 -3.26 -3.15
N THR A 28 13.26 -4.36 -2.54
CA THR A 28 12.56 -5.65 -2.59
C THR A 28 11.20 -5.58 -1.91
N GLY A 29 11.15 -4.95 -0.73
CA GLY A 29 9.94 -4.91 0.07
C GLY A 29 8.88 -4.00 -0.54
N MET A 30 9.28 -2.83 -1.00
CA MET A 30 8.36 -1.85 -1.56
C MET A 30 7.87 -2.22 -2.97
N LEU A 31 8.69 -2.84 -3.81
CA LEU A 31 8.23 -3.38 -5.09
C LEU A 31 7.17 -4.47 -4.92
N LEU A 32 7.31 -5.31 -3.90
CA LEU A 32 6.35 -6.39 -3.64
C LEU A 32 5.00 -5.85 -3.16
N ILE A 33 5.01 -4.81 -2.32
CA ILE A 33 3.80 -4.09 -1.88
C ILE A 33 3.12 -3.42 -3.09
N LEU A 34 3.89 -2.78 -3.97
CA LEU A 34 3.39 -2.14 -5.19
C LEU A 34 2.78 -3.16 -6.15
N ALA A 35 3.38 -4.34 -6.30
CA ALA A 35 2.81 -5.44 -7.10
C ALA A 35 1.47 -5.93 -6.53
N CYS A 36 1.36 -6.07 -5.20
CA CYS A 36 0.09 -6.39 -4.54
C CYS A 36 -0.96 -5.29 -4.76
N LEU A 37 -0.58 -4.01 -4.69
CA LEU A 37 -1.48 -2.88 -4.97
C LEU A 37 -2.01 -2.91 -6.40
N LEU A 38 -1.14 -3.13 -7.39
CA LEU A 38 -1.55 -3.22 -8.80
C LEU A 38 -2.49 -4.39 -9.06
N LEU A 39 -2.22 -5.55 -8.46
CA LEU A 39 -3.12 -6.71 -8.53
C LEU A 39 -4.48 -6.42 -7.89
N ALA A 40 -4.50 -5.82 -6.69
CA ALA A 40 -5.74 -5.45 -6.02
C ALA A 40 -6.56 -4.44 -6.85
N PHE A 41 -5.89 -3.45 -7.44
CA PHE A 41 -6.53 -2.49 -8.34
C PHE A 41 -7.12 -3.18 -9.57
N PHE A 42 -6.36 -4.07 -10.23
CA PHE A 42 -6.83 -4.84 -11.38
C PHE A 42 -8.08 -5.68 -11.05
N PHE A 43 -8.07 -6.39 -9.92
CA PHE A 43 -9.24 -7.16 -9.50
C PHE A 43 -10.43 -6.29 -9.12
N THR A 44 -10.19 -5.11 -8.54
CA THR A 44 -11.25 -4.13 -8.22
C THR A 44 -11.94 -3.64 -9.49
N VAL A 45 -11.18 -3.29 -10.53
CA VAL A 45 -11.73 -2.89 -11.85
C VAL A 45 -12.52 -4.04 -12.47
N LYS A 46 -11.99 -5.27 -12.45
CA LYS A 46 -12.72 -6.45 -12.96
C LYS A 46 -14.00 -6.75 -12.18
N ALA A 47 -13.99 -6.56 -10.87
CA ALA A 47 -15.15 -6.78 -10.02
C ALA A 47 -16.23 -5.71 -10.27
N PHE A 48 -15.83 -4.46 -10.52
CA PHE A 48 -16.73 -3.39 -10.92
C PHE A 48 -17.35 -3.65 -12.30
N ALA A 49 -16.54 -4.08 -13.29
CA ALA A 49 -17.05 -4.42 -14.63
C ALA A 49 -18.05 -5.60 -14.61
N ASN A 50 -17.94 -6.51 -13.65
CA ASN A 50 -18.82 -7.66 -13.47
C ASN A 50 -19.92 -7.44 -12.40
N LEU A 51 -20.27 -6.19 -12.07
CA LEU A 51 -21.30 -5.87 -11.07
C LEU A 51 -22.66 -6.53 -11.36
N LYS A 52 -23.03 -6.64 -12.65
CA LYS A 52 -24.28 -7.23 -13.14
C LYS A 52 -24.15 -8.69 -13.59
N GLY A 53 -22.98 -9.29 -13.39
CA GLY A 53 -22.67 -10.64 -13.85
C GLY A 53 -23.10 -11.73 -12.85
N GLU A 54 -22.63 -12.94 -13.10
CA GLU A 54 -22.87 -14.11 -12.23
C GLU A 54 -22.35 -13.88 -10.80
N GLU A 55 -23.19 -14.21 -9.80
CA GLU A 55 -22.88 -13.90 -8.40
C GLU A 55 -21.60 -14.55 -7.89
N GLY A 56 -21.35 -15.80 -8.31
CA GLY A 56 -20.18 -16.57 -7.90
C GLY A 56 -18.88 -15.92 -8.35
N THR A 57 -18.88 -15.33 -9.54
CA THR A 57 -17.69 -14.67 -10.11
C THR A 57 -17.38 -13.36 -9.37
N PHE A 58 -18.39 -12.55 -9.03
CA PHE A 58 -18.21 -11.33 -8.25
C PHE A 58 -17.66 -11.62 -6.84
N LEU A 59 -18.24 -12.61 -6.14
CA LEU A 59 -17.78 -12.99 -4.79
C LEU A 59 -16.34 -13.52 -4.83
N LYS A 60 -15.96 -14.24 -5.87
CA LYS A 60 -14.58 -14.70 -6.08
C LYS A 60 -13.61 -13.52 -6.21
N TYR A 61 -13.92 -12.52 -7.03
CA TYR A 61 -13.07 -11.33 -7.16
C TYR A 61 -12.99 -10.54 -5.86
N LYS A 62 -14.11 -10.34 -5.16
CA LYS A 62 -14.15 -9.70 -3.83
C LYS A 62 -13.22 -10.38 -2.84
N LYS A 63 -13.26 -11.73 -2.78
CA LYS A 63 -12.38 -12.53 -1.91
C LYS A 63 -10.91 -12.39 -2.32
N LEU A 64 -10.61 -12.42 -3.62
CA LEU A 64 -9.25 -12.25 -4.12
C LEU A 64 -8.66 -10.89 -3.76
N ILE A 65 -9.44 -9.81 -3.90
CA ILE A 65 -9.00 -8.45 -3.50
C ILE A 65 -8.60 -8.46 -2.02
N ASN A 66 -9.48 -8.95 -1.14
CA ASN A 66 -9.19 -8.98 0.29
C ASN A 66 -7.95 -9.83 0.63
N GLN A 67 -7.76 -10.96 -0.05
CA GLN A 67 -6.58 -11.82 0.15
C GLN A 67 -5.29 -11.13 -0.31
N VAL A 68 -5.28 -10.51 -1.49
CA VAL A 68 -4.09 -9.80 -2.03
C VAL A 68 -3.73 -8.61 -1.15
N VAL A 69 -4.74 -7.87 -0.69
CA VAL A 69 -4.56 -6.69 0.16
C VAL A 69 -4.02 -7.07 1.54
N LEU A 70 -4.53 -8.14 2.14
CA LEU A 70 -4.01 -8.68 3.39
C LEU A 70 -2.59 -9.24 3.23
N LEU A 71 -2.30 -9.91 2.11
CA LEU A 71 -0.95 -10.38 1.79
C LEU A 71 0.04 -9.20 1.69
N GLY A 72 -0.34 -8.12 0.99
CA GLY A 72 0.48 -6.91 0.89
C GLY A 72 0.76 -6.30 2.26
N LEU A 73 -0.23 -6.26 3.16
CA LEU A 73 -0.04 -5.80 4.55
C LEU A 73 0.97 -6.66 5.30
N VAL A 74 0.81 -7.98 5.28
CA VAL A 74 1.70 -8.91 6.00
C VAL A 74 3.14 -8.80 5.50
N ILE A 75 3.32 -8.71 4.18
CA ILE A 75 4.63 -8.50 3.54
C ILE A 75 5.27 -7.19 4.01
N SER A 76 4.49 -6.12 4.11
CA SER A 76 4.97 -4.81 4.59
C SER A 76 5.50 -4.88 6.02
N PHE A 77 4.77 -5.56 6.90
CA PHE A 77 5.21 -5.81 8.27
C PHE A 77 6.46 -6.67 8.31
N ALA A 78 6.54 -7.74 7.52
CA ALA A 78 7.72 -8.59 7.45
C ALA A 78 8.98 -7.82 7.02
N ASN A 79 8.88 -6.99 5.98
CA ASN A 79 9.99 -6.14 5.53
C ASN A 79 10.45 -5.16 6.61
N SER A 80 9.50 -4.56 7.33
CA SER A 80 9.80 -3.66 8.44
C SER A 80 10.56 -4.34 9.57
N LEU A 81 10.14 -5.54 9.95
CA LEU A 81 10.81 -6.33 10.99
C LEU A 81 12.23 -6.72 10.56
N MET A 82 12.43 -7.12 9.29
CA MET A 82 13.77 -7.40 8.76
C MET A 82 14.66 -6.15 8.83
N GLY A 83 14.15 -4.99 8.42
CA GLY A 83 14.91 -3.74 8.50
C GLY A 83 15.22 -3.31 9.94
N MET A 84 14.30 -3.53 10.89
CA MET A 84 14.54 -3.24 12.31
C MET A 84 15.63 -4.16 12.88
N ILE A 85 15.64 -5.45 12.51
CA ILE A 85 16.71 -6.37 12.91
C ILE A 85 18.06 -5.84 12.42
N SER A 86 18.17 -5.42 11.15
CA SER A 86 19.43 -4.86 10.63
C SER A 86 19.90 -3.59 11.36
N VAL A 87 18.98 -2.75 11.83
CA VAL A 87 19.32 -1.56 12.65
C VAL A 87 19.83 -1.99 14.03
N PHE A 88 19.21 -3.00 14.66
CA PHE A 88 19.68 -3.54 15.94
C PHE A 88 21.01 -4.30 15.82
N ASP A 89 21.25 -5.00 14.70
CA ASP A 89 22.52 -5.66 14.42
C ASP A 89 23.66 -4.63 14.26
N ALA A 90 23.42 -3.54 13.53
CA ALA A 90 24.38 -2.44 13.40
C ALA A 90 24.70 -1.80 14.77
N LEU A 91 23.68 -1.68 15.61
CA LEU A 91 23.80 -1.23 16.98
C LEU A 91 24.71 -2.11 17.84
N GLU A 92 24.49 -3.43 17.80
CA GLU A 92 25.25 -4.40 18.57
C GLU A 92 26.73 -4.41 18.16
N ILE A 93 27.01 -4.34 16.85
CA ILE A 93 28.38 -4.39 16.31
C ILE A 93 29.16 -3.11 16.61
N SER A 94 28.51 -1.94 16.57
CA SER A 94 29.20 -0.66 16.79
C SER A 94 29.58 -0.41 18.26
N GLY A 95 28.90 -1.06 19.21
CA GLY A 95 29.04 -0.77 20.64
C GLY A 95 28.67 0.65 21.07
N GLY A 96 28.02 1.45 20.19
CA GLY A 96 27.65 2.84 20.49
C GLY A 96 27.51 3.76 19.27
N GLU A 97 26.79 3.37 18.22
CA GLU A 97 26.38 4.32 17.17
C GLU A 97 25.67 5.53 17.79
N GLU A 98 25.86 6.71 17.19
CA GLU A 98 25.18 7.91 17.64
C GLU A 98 23.65 7.68 17.59
N PRO A 99 22.89 8.00 18.66
CA PRO A 99 21.45 7.78 18.72
C PRO A 99 20.65 8.35 17.53
N SER A 100 21.22 9.35 16.86
CA SER A 100 20.70 9.99 15.65
C SER A 100 20.56 9.00 14.47
N ILE A 101 21.54 8.11 14.27
CA ILE A 101 21.62 7.19 13.12
C ILE A 101 20.60 6.06 13.28
N ILE A 102 20.52 5.49 14.48
CA ILE A 102 19.56 4.45 14.84
C ILE A 102 18.12 4.96 14.67
N ALA A 103 17.85 6.17 15.18
CA ALA A 103 16.53 6.79 15.06
C ALA A 103 16.15 7.04 13.59
N GLY A 104 17.13 7.39 12.75
CA GLY A 104 16.97 7.47 11.31
C GLY A 104 16.60 6.13 10.67
N GLY A 105 17.33 5.06 11.00
CA GLY A 105 17.06 3.71 10.53
C GLY A 105 15.66 3.22 10.92
N LEU A 106 15.28 3.38 12.19
CA LEU A 106 13.94 3.01 12.67
C LEU A 106 12.82 3.82 12.01
N LYS A 107 13.04 5.10 11.72
CA LYS A 107 12.06 5.91 10.98
C LYS A 107 11.82 5.34 9.58
N ILE A 108 12.87 4.89 8.90
CA ILE A 108 12.78 4.33 7.55
C ILE A 108 12.05 2.99 7.57
N THR A 109 12.30 2.12 8.54
CA THR A 109 11.63 0.80 8.63
C THR A 109 10.12 0.93 8.86
N LEU A 110 9.68 1.96 9.58
CA LEU A 110 8.26 2.27 9.82
C LEU A 110 7.52 2.79 8.59
N LEU A 111 8.25 3.22 7.57
CA LEU A 111 7.66 3.68 6.33
C LEU A 111 7.01 2.53 5.55
N SER A 112 7.61 1.33 5.57
CA SER A 112 7.10 0.15 4.87
C SER A 112 5.70 -0.31 5.37
N PRO A 113 5.45 -0.49 6.70
CA PRO A 113 4.11 -0.76 7.23
C PRO A 113 3.11 0.35 6.95
N LEU A 114 3.55 1.61 6.92
CA LEU A 114 2.67 2.74 6.60
C LEU A 114 2.13 2.62 5.18
N PHE A 115 2.98 2.31 4.21
CA PHE A 115 2.55 2.02 2.84
C PHE A 115 1.64 0.79 2.77
N GLY A 116 1.99 -0.30 3.46
CA GLY A 116 1.14 -1.49 3.55
C GLY A 116 -0.25 -1.23 4.11
N LEU A 117 -0.34 -0.41 5.16
CA LEU A 117 -1.61 0.01 5.75
C LEU A 117 -2.42 0.89 4.81
N LEU A 118 -1.78 1.78 4.04
CA LEU A 118 -2.46 2.56 3.01
C LEU A 118 -3.07 1.66 1.94
N VAL A 119 -2.32 0.66 1.44
CA VAL A 119 -2.86 -0.34 0.50
C VAL A 119 -4.03 -1.10 1.14
N PHE A 120 -3.89 -1.47 2.42
CA PHE A 120 -4.93 -2.18 3.17
C PHE A 120 -6.24 -1.39 3.26
N ILE A 121 -6.16 -0.14 3.72
CA ILE A 121 -7.30 0.75 3.86
C ILE A 121 -7.98 0.94 2.50
N LEU A 122 -7.23 1.30 1.46
CA LEU A 122 -7.79 1.52 0.13
C LEU A 122 -8.48 0.29 -0.44
N GLY A 123 -7.86 -0.89 -0.32
CA GLY A 123 -8.43 -2.14 -0.80
C GLY A 123 -9.68 -2.56 -0.05
N TYR A 124 -9.69 -2.46 1.29
CA TYR A 124 -10.87 -2.76 2.10
C TYR A 124 -12.00 -1.76 1.85
N THR A 125 -11.70 -0.46 1.72
CA THR A 125 -12.69 0.54 1.35
C THR A 125 -13.29 0.24 -0.03
N ALA A 126 -12.48 -0.12 -1.03
CA ALA A 126 -12.96 -0.50 -2.35
C ALA A 126 -13.91 -1.71 -2.30
N THR A 127 -13.52 -2.77 -1.59
CA THR A 127 -14.35 -3.97 -1.38
C THR A 127 -15.65 -3.65 -0.63
N PHE A 128 -15.60 -2.74 0.34
CA PHE A 128 -16.77 -2.29 1.09
C PHE A 128 -17.76 -1.56 0.18
N VAL A 129 -17.30 -0.58 -0.61
CA VAL A 129 -18.13 0.15 -1.59
C VAL A 129 -18.74 -0.81 -2.61
N LEU A 130 -17.96 -1.75 -3.15
CA LEU A 130 -18.46 -2.77 -4.07
C LEU A 130 -19.60 -3.59 -3.47
N SER A 131 -19.48 -3.92 -2.18
CA SER A 131 -20.51 -4.66 -1.46
C SER A 131 -21.80 -3.87 -1.26
N LEU A 132 -21.71 -2.55 -1.10
CA LEU A 132 -22.87 -1.67 -1.00
C LEU A 132 -23.59 -1.56 -2.33
N MET A 133 -22.85 -1.31 -3.42
CA MET A 133 -23.42 -1.16 -4.76
C MET A 133 -24.20 -2.39 -5.21
N ARG A 134 -23.70 -3.58 -4.89
CA ARG A 134 -24.39 -4.81 -5.25
C ARG A 134 -25.61 -5.09 -4.38
N LYS A 135 -25.58 -4.73 -3.09
CA LYS A 135 -26.74 -4.86 -2.21
C LYS A 135 -27.90 -3.96 -2.69
N SER A 136 -27.59 -2.76 -3.20
CA SER A 136 -28.61 -1.87 -3.78
C SER A 136 -29.15 -2.30 -5.15
N GLU A 137 -28.40 -3.04 -5.97
CA GLU A 137 -28.94 -3.50 -7.26
C GLU A 137 -29.92 -4.67 -7.13
N ILE A 138 -29.84 -5.48 -6.06
CA ILE A 138 -30.79 -6.59 -5.82
C ILE A 138 -32.15 -6.05 -5.35
N GLU A 139 -32.18 -4.98 -4.54
CA GLU A 139 -33.43 -4.35 -4.06
C GLU A 139 -34.17 -3.54 -5.14
N VAL A 140 -33.51 -3.15 -6.24
CA VAL A 140 -34.12 -2.36 -7.33
C VAL A 140 -34.68 -3.27 -8.45
N ALA A 141 -34.43 -4.58 -8.38
CA ALA A 141 -34.87 -5.55 -9.37
C ALA A 141 -36.15 -6.34 -8.94
N GLU A 142 -36.69 -6.08 -7.75
CA GLU A 142 -38.03 -6.52 -7.29
C GLU A 142 -39.06 -5.40 -7.42
#